data_AF-A0A917V4W4-F1
#
_entry.id   AF-A0A917V4W4-F1
#
_cell.length_a   1.000
_cell.length_b   1.000
_cell.length_c   1.000
_cell.angle_alpha   90.00
_cell.angle_beta   90.00
_cell.angle_gamma   90.00
#
_symmetry.space_group_name_H-M   'P 1'
#
loop_
_entity.id
_entity.type
_entity.pdbx_description
1 polymer ?
#
loop_
_entity_poly.entity_id
_entity_poly.type
_entity_poly.pdbx_seq_one_letter_code
_entity_poly.pdbx_strand_id
1 'polypeptide(L)' 'MSTLNQRRLAVLAAAEPAPAVAARLSLLSRLHGTLAMWHARAQGRRQLAQMSPYMLADIGITPCQAQFEAAKPFWRA' A
#
# COMPACT_ATOMS: atom_id res chain seq x y z
N MET A 1 48.23 -0.15 -22.46
CA MET A 1 46.95 -0.85 -22.26
C MET A 1 46.33 -0.38 -20.93
N SER A 2 45.08 0.11 -20.94
CA SER A 2 44.20 0.31 -19.75
C SER A 2 43.77 1.73 -19.29
N THR A 3 43.80 2.77 -20.13
CA THR A 3 43.12 4.06 -19.78
C THR A 3 41.72 4.19 -20.40
N LEU A 4 41.44 3.45 -21.48
CA LEU A 4 40.15 3.50 -22.19
C LEU A 4 38.99 2.92 -21.37
N ASN A 5 39.25 1.93 -20.51
CA ASN A 5 38.21 1.35 -19.66
C ASN A 5 37.82 2.29 -18.51
N GLN A 6 38.74 3.15 -18.08
CA GLN A 6 38.57 4.02 -16.92
C GLN A 6 37.65 5.21 -17.20
N ARG A 7 37.68 5.76 -18.42
CA ARG A 7 36.70 6.77 -18.86
C ARG A 7 35.30 6.19 -19.03
N ARG A 8 35.19 4.93 -19.44
CA ARG A 8 33.90 4.25 -19.64
C ARG A 8 33.18 3.96 -18.31
N LEU A 9 33.93 3.63 -17.26
CA LEU A 9 33.38 3.44 -15.91
C LEU A 9 32.87 4.75 -15.29
N ALA A 10 33.54 5.89 -15.53
CA ALA A 10 33.10 7.18 -15.02
C ALA A 10 31.76 7.65 -15.60
N VAL A 11 31.51 7.39 -16.89
CA VAL A 11 30.23 7.71 -17.56
C VAL A 11 29.09 6.84 -17.04
N LEU A 12 29.36 5.56 -16.71
CA LEU A 12 28.37 4.66 -16.12
C LEU A 12 28.07 5.00 -14.65
N ALA A 13 29.06 5.47 -13.88
CA ALA A 13 28.87 5.92 -12.50
C ALA A 13 28.13 7.27 -12.40
N ALA A 14 28.20 8.12 -13.42
CA ALA A 14 27.44 9.37 -13.49
C ALA A 14 25.96 9.16 -13.89
N ALA A 15 25.59 7.94 -14.30
CA ALA A 15 24.20 7.56 -14.57
C ALA A 15 23.46 7.10 -13.30
N GLU A 16 23.87 7.60 -12.12
CA GLU A 16 23.02 7.56 -10.93
C GLU A 16 21.69 8.24 -11.28
N PRO A 17 20.55 7.55 -11.14
CA PRO A 17 19.26 8.18 -11.38
C PRO A 17 19.20 9.40 -10.47
N ALA A 18 19.01 10.58 -11.06
CA ALA A 18 19.02 11.85 -10.32
C ALA A 18 18.20 11.67 -9.02
N PRO A 19 18.74 12.02 -7.84
CA PRO A 19 18.15 11.65 -6.55
C PRO A 19 16.69 12.09 -6.40
N ALA A 20 16.29 13.13 -7.12
CA ALA A 20 14.91 13.59 -7.23
C ALA A 20 13.96 12.55 -7.86
N VAL A 21 14.37 11.82 -8.89
CA VAL A 21 13.57 10.76 -9.54
C VAL A 21 13.39 9.59 -8.58
N ALA A 22 14.47 9.13 -7.94
CA ALA A 22 14.41 8.07 -6.93
C ALA A 22 13.52 8.46 -5.74
N ALA A 23 13.63 9.70 -5.24
CA ALA A 23 12.78 10.21 -4.17
C ALA A 23 11.30 10.26 -4.57
N ARG A 24 10.98 10.74 -5.78
CA ARG A 24 9.59 10.76 -6.30
C ARG A 24 8.99 9.36 -6.41
N LEU A 25 9.73 8.40 -6.95
CA LEU A 25 9.30 7.01 -7.04
C LEU A 25 9.06 6.40 -5.64
N SER A 26 9.92 6.73 -4.66
CA SER A 26 9.74 6.28 -3.27
C SER A 26 8.51 6.89 -2.59
N LEU A 27 8.16 8.13 -2.93
CA LEU A 27 6.95 8.77 -2.43
C LEU A 27 5.71 8.12 -3.05
N LEU A 28 5.72 7.90 -4.36
CA LEU A 28 4.64 7.22 -5.08
C LEU A 28 4.42 5.80 -4.54
N SER A 29 5.48 5.04 -4.24
CA SER A 29 5.35 3.70 -3.68
C SER A 29 4.75 3.70 -2.27
N ARG A 30 5.12 4.67 -1.42
CA ARG A 30 4.51 4.85 -0.08
C ARG A 30 3.03 5.22 -0.15
N LEU A 31 2.68 6.14 -1.05
CA LEU A 31 1.28 6.53 -1.29
C LEU A 31 0.48 5.34 -1.81
N HIS A 32 1.03 4.60 -2.78
CA HIS A 32 0.41 3.39 -3.31
C HIS A 32 0.19 2.33 -2.22
N GLY A 33 1.20 2.08 -1.37
CA GLY A 33 1.06 1.14 -0.25
C GLY A 33 -0.03 1.55 0.74
N THR A 34 -0.14 2.85 1.02
CA THR A 34 -1.17 3.39 1.92
C THR A 34 -2.57 3.26 1.31
N LEU A 35 -2.72 3.58 0.02
CA LEU A 35 -3.96 3.39 -0.73
C LEU A 35 -4.38 1.92 -0.80
N ALA A 36 -3.42 1.01 -1.05
CA ALA A 36 -3.67 -0.43 -1.08
C ALA A 36 -4.13 -0.95 0.28
N MET A 37 -3.52 -0.49 1.38
CA MET A 37 -3.94 -0.81 2.73
C MET A 37 -5.37 -0.31 3.03
N TRP A 38 -5.71 0.92 2.63
CA TRP A 38 -7.07 1.44 2.77
C TRP A 38 -8.08 0.66 1.92
N HIS A 39 -7.71 0.27 0.70
CA HIS A 39 -8.54 -0.56 -0.16
C HIS A 39 -8.81 -1.94 0.47
N ALA A 40 -7.77 -2.61 0.97
CA ALA A 40 -7.90 -3.89 1.66
C ALA A 40 -8.82 -3.79 2.90
N ARG A 41 -8.69 -2.72 3.70
CA ARG A 41 -9.58 -2.46 4.84
C ARG A 41 -11.02 -2.21 4.41
N ALA A 42 -11.23 -1.42 3.36
CA ALA A 42 -12.57 -1.15 2.83
C ALA A 42 -13.23 -2.44 2.32
N GLN A 43 -12.46 -3.30 1.65
CA GLN A 43 -12.94 -4.61 1.19
C GLN A 43 -13.31 -5.52 2.37
N GLY A 44 -12.45 -5.64 3.38
CA GLY A 44 -12.72 -6.43 4.58
C GLY A 44 -13.95 -5.95 5.35
N ARG A 45 -14.12 -4.62 5.49
CA ARG A 45 -15.32 -4.00 6.09
C ARG A 45 -16.59 -4.31 5.30
N ARG A 46 -16.53 -4.27 3.97
CA ARG A 46 -17.66 -4.65 3.10
C ARG A 46 -17.99 -6.13 3.22
N GLN A 47 -17.00 -7.01 3.34
CA GLN A 47 -17.20 -8.43 3.55
C GLN A 47 -17.84 -8.70 4.91
N LEU A 48 -17.37 -8.03 5.97
CA LEU A 48 -17.96 -8.12 7.30
C LEU A 48 -19.44 -7.70 7.31
N ALA A 49 -19.80 -6.65 6.57
CA ALA A 49 -21.20 -6.22 6.42
C ALA A 49 -22.08 -7.20 5.62
N GLN A 50 -21.47 -8.02 4.75
CA GLN A 50 -22.17 -9.02 3.92
C GLN A 50 -22.22 -10.41 4.57
N MET A 51 -21.53 -10.63 5.69
CA MET A 51 -21.55 -11.89 6.40
C MET A 51 -22.95 -12.19 6.94
N SER A 52 -23.34 -13.47 6.89
CA SER A 52 -24.61 -13.92 7.46
C SER A 52 -24.59 -13.75 8.99
N PRO A 53 -25.76 -13.56 9.63
CA PRO A 53 -25.84 -13.44 11.09
C PRO A 53 -25.19 -14.60 11.84
N TYR A 54 -25.23 -15.82 11.26
CA TYR A 54 -24.60 -17.00 11.84
C TYR A 54 -23.07 -16.93 11.81
N MET A 55 -22.47 -16.47 10.72
CA MET A 55 -21.01 -16.25 10.64
C MET A 55 -20.55 -15.15 11.59
N LEU A 56 -21.34 -14.09 11.72
CA LEU A 56 -21.06 -13.02 12.68
C LEU A 56 -21.13 -13.54 14.13
N ALA A 57 -22.13 -14.39 14.44
CA ALA A 57 -22.26 -15.00 15.76
C ALA A 57 -21.10 -15.94 16.10
N ASP A 58 -20.57 -16.67 15.12
CA ASP A 58 -19.40 -17.57 15.29
C ASP A 58 -18.14 -16.81 15.71
N ILE A 59 -17.93 -15.61 15.14
CA ILE A 59 -16.83 -14.71 15.53
C ILE A 59 -17.19 -13.78 16.71
N GLY A 60 -18.37 -13.94 17.31
CA GLY A 60 -18.83 -13.18 18.47
C GLY A 60 -19.21 -11.72 18.19
N ILE A 61 -19.51 -11.37 16.94
CA ILE A 61 -19.89 -10.02 16.51
C ILE A 61 -21.39 -9.97 16.22
N THR A 62 -22.05 -8.88 16.63
CA THR A 62 -23.45 -8.65 16.28
C THR A 62 -23.61 -8.00 14.91
N PRO A 63 -24.73 -8.21 14.18
CA PRO A 63 -24.99 -7.51 12.92
C PRO A 63 -24.91 -5.98 13.01
N CYS A 64 -25.32 -5.41 14.15
CA CYS A 64 -25.21 -3.97 14.41
C CYS A 64 -23.74 -3.51 14.51
N GLN A 65 -22.90 -4.27 15.23
CA GLN A 65 -21.47 -3.99 15.32
C GLN A 65 -20.78 -4.12 13.95
N ALA A 66 -21.11 -5.15 13.15
CA ALA A 66 -20.58 -5.31 11.80
C ALA A 66 -20.93 -4.12 10.89
N GLN A 67 -22.16 -3.61 10.97
CA GLN A 67 -22.59 -2.42 10.23
C GLN A 67 -21.87 -1.16 10.71
N PHE A 68 -21.70 -0.99 12.03
CA PHE A 68 -20.96 0.14 12.59
C PHE A 68 -19.49 0.13 12.17
N GLU A 69 -18.85 -1.05 12.20
CA GLU A 69 -17.49 -1.26 11.71
C GLU A 69 -17.37 -0.93 10.22
N ALA A 70 -18.36 -1.33 9.42
CA ALA A 70 -18.38 -1.10 7.98
C ALA A 70 -18.63 0.37 7.61
N ALA A 71 -19.34 1.11 8.45
CA ALA A 71 -19.59 2.54 8.28
C ALA A 71 -18.38 3.43 8.60
N LYS A 72 -17.32 2.89 9.22
CA LYS A 72 -16.10 3.64 9.54
C LYS A 72 -15.45 4.18 8.24
N PRO A 73 -15.05 5.46 8.18
CA PRO A 73 -14.36 6.01 7.01
C PRO A 73 -13.08 5.25 6.68
N PHE A 74 -12.71 5.20 5.40
CA PHE A 74 -11.55 4.44 4.92
C PHE A 74 -10.21 4.90 5.53
N TRP A 75 -10.13 6.17 5.95
CA TRP A 75 -8.94 6.77 6.55
C TRP A 75 -8.81 6.52 8.06
N ARG A 76 -9.85 6.01 8.72
CA ARG A 76 -9.87 5.81 10.17
C ARG A 76 -9.72 4.32 10.47
N ALA A 77 -8.58 3.95 11.07
CA ALA A 77 -8.37 2.63 11.66
C ALA A 77 -9.31 2.44 12.85
#